data_AF-A0A376F245-F1
#
_entry.id   AF-A0A376F245-F1
#
_cell.length_a   1.000
_cell.length_b   1.000
_cell.length_c   1.000
_cell.angle_alpha   90.00
_cell.angle_beta   90.00
_cell.angle_gamma   90.00
#
_symmetry.space_group_name_H-M   'P 1'
#
loop_
_entity.id
_entity.type
_entity.pdbx_description
1 polymer ?
#
loop_
_entity_poly.entity_id
_entity_poly.type
_entity_poly.pdbx_seq_one_letter_code
_entity_poly.pdbx_strand_id
1 'polypeptide(L)'
;MNSMTSVLMKGFQETLLGCRISGLTRSSIVMGCVVISAISMSGCAIIPDLGTPPSMKTVSQLKSDQSFPHQNGQWPKDYWWKKYGDEQLNGLIDDALKNSPTLNIAEARVKQAQAMTQSASGSLFPEVTANASFMRDKMSYNYVTPESATPQNWNSYGRTTLDMSWEIDFWGKNRAALAAATSGEMAAVAEEAQTRLVLSSSIVTVYAELAHLYTVRETLNDTLHYTNQYARVVPATT
;
A
#
# COMPACT_ATOMS: atom_id res chain seq x y z
N MET A 1 -18.11 1.74 26.22
CA MET A 1 -16.84 2.48 26.21
C MET A 1 -16.97 3.87 26.84
N ASN A 2 -17.76 4.02 27.93
CA ASN A 2 -18.11 5.31 28.55
C ASN A 2 -17.74 5.40 30.05
N SER A 3 -16.85 4.53 30.55
CA SER A 3 -16.60 4.41 31.99
C SER A 3 -15.25 4.97 32.47
N MET A 4 -14.32 5.35 31.58
CA MET A 4 -13.00 5.87 31.98
C MET A 4 -12.92 7.39 32.07
N THR A 5 -13.88 8.13 31.49
CA THR A 5 -13.91 9.61 31.58
C THR A 5 -14.51 10.11 32.90
N SER A 6 -15.32 9.32 33.61
CA SER A 6 -15.94 9.76 34.86
C SER A 6 -15.02 9.65 36.08
N VAL A 7 -14.01 8.78 36.05
CA VAL A 7 -13.06 8.58 37.15
C VAL A 7 -11.99 9.67 37.18
N LEU A 8 -11.58 10.19 36.01
CA LEU A 8 -10.60 11.28 35.93
C LEU A 8 -11.17 12.66 36.30
N MET A 9 -12.47 12.92 36.10
CA MET A 9 -13.09 14.19 36.53
C MET A 9 -13.35 14.25 38.04
N LYS A 10 -13.61 13.13 38.72
CA LYS A 10 -13.85 13.13 40.18
C LYS A 10 -12.57 13.25 41.01
N GLY A 11 -11.43 12.74 40.52
CA GLY A 11 -10.14 12.88 41.22
C GLY A 11 -9.57 14.30 41.23
N PHE A 12 -9.94 15.12 40.24
CA PHE A 12 -9.45 16.50 40.12
C PHE A 12 -10.25 17.50 40.97
N GLN A 13 -11.50 17.19 41.29
CA GLN A 13 -12.38 18.09 42.03
C GLN A 13 -12.09 18.07 43.55
N GLU A 14 -11.55 16.98 44.10
CA GLU A 14 -11.25 16.88 45.53
C GLU A 14 -9.84 17.35 45.92
N THR A 15 -8.89 17.44 44.98
CA THR A 15 -7.54 17.97 45.27
C THR A 15 -7.46 19.51 45.24
N LEU A 16 -8.47 20.20 44.71
CA LEU A 16 -8.49 21.66 44.62
C LEU A 16 -9.13 22.38 45.82
N LEU A 17 -9.81 21.67 46.73
CA LEU A 17 -10.43 22.27 47.92
C LEU A 17 -9.51 22.35 49.15
N GLY A 18 -8.32 21.74 49.11
CA GLY A 18 -7.37 21.71 50.25
C GLY A 18 -6.20 22.70 50.17
N CYS A 19 -5.97 23.35 49.03
CA CYS A 19 -4.83 24.26 48.89
C CYS A 19 -5.26 25.68 49.30
N ARG A 20 -4.97 26.09 50.53
CA ARG A 20 -5.03 27.51 50.93
C ARG A 20 -3.97 28.28 50.14
N ILE A 21 -4.38 28.90 49.02
CA ILE A 21 -3.55 29.80 48.22
C ILE A 21 -3.58 31.21 48.87
N SER A 22 -3.21 31.31 50.15
CA SER A 22 -3.22 32.58 50.92
C SER A 22 -1.86 33.29 50.90
N GLY A 23 -1.10 33.17 49.80
CA GLY A 23 0.24 33.76 49.70
C GLY A 23 0.87 33.82 48.31
N LEU A 24 0.21 33.33 47.26
CA LEU A 24 0.75 33.46 45.90
C LEU A 24 0.35 34.81 45.31
N THR A 25 1.35 35.64 45.02
CA THR A 25 1.15 36.90 44.29
C THR A 25 0.63 36.60 42.88
N ARG A 26 -0.13 37.54 42.30
CA ARG A 26 -0.72 37.43 40.95
C ARG A 26 0.31 37.04 39.87
N SER A 27 1.59 37.34 40.10
CA SER A 27 2.74 36.96 39.26
C SER A 27 3.01 35.46 39.25
N SER A 28 2.89 34.77 40.39
CA SER A 28 3.15 33.32 40.50
C SER A 28 2.10 32.47 39.77
N ILE A 29 0.85 32.93 39.71
CA ILE A 29 -0.24 32.25 38.97
C ILE A 29 -0.04 32.42 37.46
N VAL A 30 0.33 33.62 37.00
CA VAL A 30 0.62 33.87 35.58
C VAL A 30 1.83 33.07 35.10
N MET A 31 2.89 32.99 35.92
CA MET A 31 4.08 32.19 35.59
C MET A 31 3.75 30.69 35.47
N GLY A 32 2.89 30.15 36.36
CA GLY A 32 2.44 28.76 36.29
C GLY A 32 1.66 28.43 35.00
N CYS A 33 0.74 29.29 34.59
CA CYS A 33 -0.01 29.09 33.34
C CYS A 33 0.88 29.19 32.09
N VAL A 34 1.88 30.09 32.07
CA VAL A 34 2.83 30.21 30.96
C VAL A 34 3.69 28.95 30.83
N VAL A 35 4.16 28.39 31.95
CA VAL A 35 4.97 27.15 31.95
C VAL A 35 4.14 25.95 31.49
N ILE A 36 2.90 25.81 31.96
CA ILE A 36 2.00 24.72 31.52
C ILE A 36 1.67 24.85 30.03
N SER A 37 1.44 26.07 29.53
CA SER A 37 1.17 26.32 28.11
C SER A 37 2.41 26.03 27.24
N ALA A 38 3.61 26.37 27.71
CA ALA A 38 4.88 26.05 27.04
C ALA A 38 5.14 24.53 26.99
N ILE A 39 4.85 23.78 28.07
CA ILE A 39 5.01 22.32 28.09
C ILE A 39 3.98 21.65 27.17
N SER A 40 2.76 22.18 27.09
CA SER A 40 1.70 21.66 26.21
C SER A 40 2.03 21.80 24.71
N MET A 41 2.96 22.69 24.34
CA MET A 41 3.41 22.86 22.94
C MET A 41 4.59 21.95 22.55
N SER A 42 5.12 21.13 23.47
CA SER A 42 6.28 20.25 23.22
C SER A 42 5.97 18.95 22.44
N GLY A 43 4.73 18.78 21.97
CA GLY A 43 4.29 17.60 21.20
C GLY A 43 4.58 17.63 19.69
N CYS A 44 5.58 18.39 19.23
CA CYS A 44 5.97 18.37 17.82
C CYS A 44 6.59 17.01 17.47
N ALA A 45 5.81 16.15 16.81
CA ALA A 45 6.27 14.85 16.35
C ALA A 45 7.30 15.03 15.22
N ILE A 46 8.58 14.83 15.55
CA ILE A 46 9.61 14.54 14.55
C ILE A 46 9.27 13.17 13.95
N ILE A 47 9.23 13.11 12.62
CA ILE A 47 9.08 11.83 11.90
C ILE A 47 10.36 11.05 12.14
N PRO A 48 10.31 9.88 12.83
CA PRO A 48 11.50 9.14 13.20
C PRO A 48 12.21 8.63 11.95
N ASP A 49 13.53 8.85 11.90
CA ASP A 49 14.39 8.20 10.91
C ASP A 49 14.42 6.70 11.23
N LEU A 50 13.92 5.89 10.30
CA LEU A 50 13.90 4.43 10.43
C LEU A 50 15.28 3.81 10.19
N GLY A 51 16.28 4.62 9.84
CA GLY A 51 17.65 4.20 9.62
C GLY A 51 17.80 3.33 8.37
N THR A 52 18.90 2.59 8.30
CA THR A 52 19.17 1.68 7.18
C THR A 52 18.16 0.52 7.19
N PRO A 53 17.43 0.28 6.07
CA PRO A 53 16.51 -0.83 5.99
C PRO A 53 17.24 -2.17 6.21
N PRO A 54 16.56 -3.18 6.79
CA PRO A 54 17.17 -4.47 7.05
C PRO A 54 17.66 -5.10 5.74
N SER A 55 18.94 -5.46 5.68
CA SER A 55 19.53 -6.10 4.52
C SER A 55 19.04 -7.55 4.39
N MET A 56 18.70 -7.98 3.17
CA MET A 56 18.45 -9.40 2.90
C MET A 56 19.66 -10.26 3.30
N LYS A 57 19.41 -11.39 3.96
CA LYS A 57 20.47 -12.35 4.31
C LYS A 57 21.07 -12.91 3.03
N THR A 58 22.40 -13.00 3.00
CA THR A 58 23.12 -13.59 1.86
C THR A 58 23.01 -15.11 1.87
N VAL A 59 23.14 -15.76 0.70
CA VAL A 59 23.01 -17.22 0.56
C VAL A 59 23.97 -17.98 1.49
N SER A 60 25.17 -17.44 1.70
CA SER A 60 26.18 -17.99 2.64
C SER A 60 25.73 -17.94 4.10
N GLN A 61 24.88 -16.99 4.49
CA GLN A 61 24.33 -16.89 5.84
C GLN A 61 23.16 -17.86 6.08
N LEU A 62 22.54 -18.37 5.02
CA LEU A 62 21.40 -19.31 5.11
C LEU A 62 21.84 -20.75 5.39
N LYS A 63 23.15 -21.05 5.49
CA LYS A 63 23.70 -22.41 5.63
C LYS A 63 23.11 -23.41 4.64
N SER A 64 22.75 -22.95 3.44
CA SER A 64 22.07 -23.75 2.41
C SER A 64 22.89 -24.97 1.98
N ASP A 65 24.21 -24.92 2.13
CA ASP A 65 25.13 -26.03 1.89
C ASP A 65 24.87 -27.26 2.80
N GLN A 66 24.20 -27.08 3.94
CA GLN A 66 23.79 -28.20 4.80
C GLN A 66 22.53 -28.90 4.30
N SER A 67 21.67 -28.19 3.58
CA SER A 67 20.37 -28.71 3.12
C SER A 67 20.38 -29.11 1.65
N PHE A 68 21.23 -28.50 0.83
CA PHE A 68 21.33 -28.77 -0.61
C PHE A 68 22.79 -29.02 -1.00
N PRO A 69 23.15 -30.24 -1.43
CA PRO A 69 24.49 -30.49 -1.92
C PRO A 69 24.73 -29.75 -3.26
N HIS A 70 25.68 -28.83 -3.28
CA HIS A 70 26.44 -28.38 -4.46
C HIS A 70 25.67 -27.66 -5.59
N GLN A 71 24.92 -26.59 -5.28
CA GLN A 71 24.46 -25.65 -6.32
C GLN A 71 25.25 -24.33 -6.41
N ASN A 72 26.32 -24.15 -5.61
CA ASN A 72 27.15 -22.94 -5.57
C ASN A 72 26.33 -21.63 -5.52
N GLY A 73 25.15 -21.66 -4.89
CA GLY A 73 24.26 -20.50 -4.83
C GLY A 73 23.74 -20.01 -6.18
N GLN A 74 23.72 -20.85 -7.24
CA GLN A 74 23.07 -20.49 -8.50
C GLN A 74 21.56 -20.48 -8.35
N TRP A 75 21.04 -19.34 -7.88
CA TRP A 75 19.61 -19.07 -7.83
C TRP A 75 19.02 -19.12 -9.25
N PRO A 76 17.79 -19.62 -9.44
CA PRO A 76 17.18 -19.64 -10.75
C PRO A 76 17.10 -18.23 -11.32
N LYS A 77 17.64 -18.04 -12.53
CA LYS A 77 17.48 -16.81 -13.31
C LYS A 77 16.02 -16.71 -13.78
N ASP A 78 15.69 -15.57 -14.38
CA ASP A 78 14.46 -15.45 -15.17
C ASP A 78 14.31 -16.65 -16.12
N TYR A 79 13.08 -17.14 -16.29
CA TYR A 79 12.76 -18.31 -17.12
C TYR A 79 13.30 -19.64 -16.59
N TRP A 80 13.35 -19.83 -15.27
CA TRP A 80 13.87 -21.03 -14.60
C TRP A 80 13.29 -22.36 -15.10
N TRP A 81 12.03 -22.37 -15.53
CA TRP A 81 11.33 -23.55 -16.05
C TRP A 81 11.94 -24.10 -17.34
N LYS A 82 12.68 -23.28 -18.12
CA LYS A 82 13.34 -23.73 -19.34
C LYS A 82 14.37 -24.84 -19.10
N LYS A 83 14.84 -25.00 -17.86
CA LYS A 83 15.74 -26.10 -17.48
C LYS A 83 15.12 -27.49 -17.64
N TYR A 84 13.80 -27.61 -17.69
CA TYR A 84 13.13 -28.89 -17.94
C TYR A 84 13.23 -29.34 -19.40
N GLY A 85 13.59 -28.46 -20.33
CA GLY A 85 13.78 -28.80 -21.74
C GLY A 85 12.49 -29.16 -22.50
N ASP A 86 11.33 -28.75 -21.98
CA ASP A 86 10.02 -29.02 -22.57
C ASP A 86 9.47 -27.77 -23.28
N GLU A 87 9.41 -27.82 -24.61
CA GLU A 87 8.92 -26.71 -25.44
C GLU A 87 7.42 -26.46 -25.30
N GLN A 88 6.62 -27.48 -24.98
CA GLN A 88 5.19 -27.32 -24.73
C GLN A 88 4.97 -26.52 -23.44
N LEU A 89 5.72 -26.86 -22.39
CA LEU A 89 5.71 -26.10 -21.13
C LEU A 89 6.16 -24.66 -21.34
N ASN A 90 7.23 -24.44 -22.12
CA ASN A 90 7.73 -23.10 -22.44
C ASN A 90 6.64 -22.26 -23.11
N GLY A 91 5.95 -22.81 -24.11
CA GLY A 91 4.87 -22.13 -24.82
C GLY A 91 3.71 -21.76 -23.91
N LEU A 92 3.27 -22.68 -23.04
CA LEU A 92 2.18 -22.43 -22.09
C LEU A 92 2.50 -21.28 -21.12
N ILE A 93 3.72 -21.24 -20.59
CA ILE A 93 4.12 -20.19 -19.67
C ILE A 93 4.28 -18.86 -20.41
N ASP A 94 4.88 -18.84 -21.60
CA ASP A 94 5.04 -17.61 -22.39
C ASP A 94 3.67 -17.01 -22.78
N ASP A 95 2.69 -17.85 -23.15
CA ASP A 95 1.33 -17.40 -23.45
C ASP A 95 0.60 -16.87 -22.22
N ALA A 96 0.76 -17.54 -21.07
CA ALA A 96 0.18 -17.08 -19.81
C ALA A 96 0.79 -15.76 -19.34
N LEU A 97 2.10 -15.60 -19.44
CA LEU A 97 2.78 -14.36 -19.07
C LEU A 97 2.41 -13.17 -19.96
N LYS A 98 2.06 -13.41 -21.24
CA LYS A 98 1.60 -12.37 -22.16
C LYS A 98 0.14 -11.98 -21.95
N ASN A 99 -0.72 -12.94 -21.60
CA ASN A 99 -2.17 -12.75 -21.66
C ASN A 99 -2.87 -12.84 -20.30
N SER A 100 -2.13 -12.99 -19.19
CA SER A 100 -2.74 -13.17 -17.87
C SER A 100 -3.45 -11.90 -17.36
N PRO A 101 -4.76 -11.97 -17.07
CA PRO A 101 -5.47 -10.87 -16.41
C PRO A 101 -4.92 -10.55 -15.02
N THR A 102 -4.41 -11.55 -14.29
CA THR A 102 -3.86 -11.32 -12.95
C THR A 102 -2.56 -10.52 -13.00
N LEU A 103 -1.73 -10.74 -14.02
CA LEU A 103 -0.53 -9.95 -14.24
C LEU A 103 -0.88 -8.52 -14.67
N ASN A 104 -1.86 -8.35 -15.57
CA ASN A 104 -2.36 -7.02 -15.95
C ASN A 104 -2.87 -6.21 -14.76
N ILE A 105 -3.54 -6.86 -13.80
CA ILE A 105 -3.97 -6.21 -12.55
C ILE A 105 -2.76 -5.77 -11.71
N ALA A 106 -1.72 -6.60 -11.60
CA ALA A 106 -0.51 -6.25 -10.88
C ALA A 106 0.22 -5.05 -11.53
N GLU A 107 0.38 -5.05 -12.86
CA GLU A 107 0.94 -3.91 -13.59
C GLU A 107 0.12 -2.63 -13.41
N ALA A 108 -1.21 -2.73 -13.39
CA ALA A 108 -2.09 -1.59 -13.14
C ALA A 108 -1.89 -1.02 -11.72
N ARG A 109 -1.65 -1.88 -10.71
CA ARG A 109 -1.32 -1.44 -9.35
C ARG A 109 0.03 -0.73 -9.29
N VAL A 110 1.03 -1.17 -10.07
CA VAL A 110 2.31 -0.44 -10.19
C VAL A 110 2.08 0.96 -10.75
N LYS A 111 1.30 1.08 -11.84
CA LYS A 111 0.95 2.40 -12.43
C LYS A 111 0.18 3.28 -11.46
N GLN A 112 -0.74 2.71 -10.68
CA GLN A 112 -1.47 3.44 -9.64
C GLN A 112 -0.50 3.96 -8.57
N ALA A 113 0.43 3.13 -8.09
CA ALA A 113 1.41 3.53 -7.09
C ALA A 113 2.34 4.64 -7.62
N GLN A 114 2.79 4.55 -8.88
CA GLN A 114 3.54 5.61 -9.55
C GLN A 114 2.79 6.95 -9.57
N ALA A 115 1.50 6.93 -9.91
CA ALA A 115 0.67 8.14 -9.90
C ALA A 115 0.54 8.72 -8.49
N MET A 116 0.47 7.87 -7.46
CA MET A 116 0.46 8.31 -6.06
C MET A 116 1.80 8.94 -5.64
N THR A 117 2.94 8.35 -6.04
CA THR A 117 4.26 8.94 -5.84
C THR A 117 4.36 10.32 -6.51
N GLN A 118 3.88 10.43 -7.76
CA GLN A 118 3.87 11.69 -8.49
C GLN A 118 3.02 12.75 -7.78
N SER A 119 1.82 12.38 -7.33
CA SER A 119 0.95 13.28 -6.55
C SER A 119 1.64 13.75 -5.26
N ALA A 120 2.25 12.83 -4.50
CA ALA A 120 3.00 13.16 -3.28
C ALA A 120 4.20 14.08 -3.55
N SER A 121 4.85 13.95 -4.71
CA SER A 121 5.96 14.83 -5.12
C SER A 121 5.50 16.27 -5.38
N GLY A 122 4.27 16.46 -5.87
CA GLY A 122 3.68 17.78 -6.13
C GLY A 122 3.59 18.63 -4.87
N SER A 123 3.28 18.01 -3.72
CA SER A 123 3.17 18.68 -2.42
C SER A 123 4.48 19.30 -1.90
N LEU A 124 5.62 19.03 -2.54
CA LEU A 124 6.89 19.69 -2.21
C LEU A 124 7.05 21.07 -2.85
N PHE A 125 6.22 21.38 -3.85
CA PHE A 125 6.28 22.61 -4.62
C PHE A 125 5.05 23.50 -4.36
N PRO A 126 5.11 24.79 -4.73
CA PRO A 126 3.92 25.63 -4.73
C PRO A 126 2.83 25.09 -5.65
N GLU A 127 1.61 25.01 -5.14
CA GLU A 127 0.41 24.75 -5.92
C GLU A 127 -0.08 26.06 -6.53
N VAL A 128 -0.36 26.05 -7.83
CA VAL A 128 -0.90 27.20 -8.56
C VAL A 128 -2.21 26.78 -9.21
N THR A 129 -3.29 27.45 -8.86
CA THR A 129 -4.64 27.12 -9.31
C THR A 129 -5.23 28.30 -10.06
N ALA A 130 -5.69 28.06 -11.29
CA ALA A 130 -6.43 29.03 -12.08
C ALA A 130 -7.93 28.78 -11.92
N ASN A 131 -8.65 29.79 -11.45
CA ASN A 131 -10.07 29.72 -11.21
C ASN A 131 -10.81 30.71 -12.11
N ALA A 132 -11.94 30.28 -12.67
CA ALA A 132 -12.87 31.14 -13.38
C ALA A 132 -14.30 30.81 -12.97
N SER A 133 -15.08 31.81 -12.60
CA SER A 133 -16.48 31.65 -12.20
C SER A 133 -17.33 32.78 -12.75
N PHE A 134 -18.56 32.45 -13.15
CA PHE A 134 -19.58 33.40 -13.55
C PHE A 134 -20.83 33.15 -12.72
N MET A 135 -21.38 34.20 -12.12
CA MET A 135 -22.58 34.13 -11.31
C MET A 135 -23.53 35.25 -11.73
N ARG A 136 -24.82 34.94 -11.76
CA ARG A 136 -25.87 35.94 -11.93
C ARG A 136 -26.78 35.88 -10.72
N ASP A 137 -26.86 36.99 -9.98
CA ASP A 137 -27.72 37.07 -8.80
C ASP A 137 -28.60 38.32 -8.84
N LYS A 138 -29.66 38.29 -8.03
CA LYS A 138 -30.47 39.46 -7.72
C LYS A 138 -30.55 39.56 -6.20
N MET A 139 -29.98 40.61 -5.65
CA MET A 139 -30.05 40.88 -4.21
C MET A 139 -31.48 41.28 -3.84
N SER A 140 -31.95 40.81 -2.68
CA SER A 140 -33.24 41.22 -2.13
C SER A 140 -33.18 42.68 -1.69
N TYR A 141 -34.19 43.47 -2.05
CA TYR A 141 -34.28 44.88 -1.63
C TYR A 141 -34.65 45.06 -0.15
N ASN A 142 -35.11 43.98 0.50
CA ASN A 142 -35.41 43.94 1.93
C ASN A 142 -34.23 43.35 2.74
N TYR A 143 -33.00 43.50 2.27
CA TYR A 143 -31.81 42.98 2.95
C TYR A 143 -31.22 44.00 3.94
N VAL A 144 -30.13 43.63 4.62
CA VAL A 144 -29.44 44.48 5.62
C VAL A 144 -28.96 45.80 5.01
N THR A 145 -28.73 45.84 3.69
CA THR A 145 -28.28 47.02 2.96
C THR A 145 -29.49 47.83 2.46
N PRO A 146 -29.51 49.17 2.61
CA PRO A 146 -30.59 50.00 2.07
C PRO A 146 -30.81 49.77 0.57
N GLU A 147 -32.05 49.84 0.10
CA GLU A 147 -32.42 49.62 -1.31
C GLU A 147 -31.65 50.56 -2.26
N SER A 148 -31.40 51.80 -1.84
CA SER A 148 -30.62 52.79 -2.61
C SER A 148 -29.16 52.41 -2.83
N ALA A 149 -28.62 51.51 -2.01
CA ALA A 149 -27.25 50.99 -2.12
C ALA A 149 -27.19 49.57 -2.69
N THR A 150 -28.35 48.98 -3.08
CA THR A 150 -28.43 47.61 -3.58
C THR A 150 -28.46 47.58 -5.11
N PRO A 151 -27.60 46.80 -5.78
CA PRO A 151 -27.65 46.63 -7.23
C PRO A 151 -29.04 46.19 -7.71
N GLN A 152 -29.61 46.94 -8.66
CA GLN A 152 -30.96 46.72 -9.15
C GLN A 152 -30.99 45.61 -10.20
N ASN A 153 -32.11 44.86 -10.28
CA ASN A 153 -32.31 43.75 -11.21
C ASN A 153 -31.27 42.62 -11.08
N TRP A 154 -31.17 41.78 -12.11
CA TRP A 154 -30.21 40.70 -12.17
C TRP A 154 -28.83 41.23 -12.59
N ASN A 155 -27.86 41.03 -11.72
CA ASN A 155 -26.48 41.45 -11.92
C ASN A 155 -25.61 40.25 -12.26
N SER A 156 -24.65 40.45 -13.16
CA SER A 156 -23.73 39.40 -13.62
C SER A 156 -22.34 39.71 -13.11
N TYR A 157 -21.72 38.73 -12.45
CA TYR A 157 -20.39 38.83 -11.89
C TYR A 157 -19.51 37.75 -12.50
N GLY A 158 -18.40 38.16 -13.10
CA GLY A 158 -17.32 37.28 -13.52
C GLY A 158 -16.14 37.45 -12.59
N ARG A 159 -15.51 36.34 -12.19
CA ARG A 159 -14.27 36.33 -11.41
C ARG A 159 -13.29 35.37 -12.05
N THR A 160 -12.09 35.84 -12.32
CA THR A 160 -10.95 35.03 -12.74
C THR A 160 -9.80 35.28 -11.76
N THR A 161 -9.27 34.23 -11.14
CA THR A 161 -8.16 34.33 -10.18
C THR A 161 -7.08 33.33 -10.50
N LEU A 162 -5.85 33.70 -10.14
CA LEU A 162 -4.71 32.79 -10.08
C LEU A 162 -4.27 32.76 -8.61
N ASP A 163 -4.47 31.63 -7.97
CA ASP A 163 -4.22 31.42 -6.56
C ASP A 163 -2.94 30.59 -6.40
N MET A 164 -2.04 31.00 -5.51
CA MET A 164 -0.79 30.28 -5.21
C MET A 164 -0.77 29.92 -3.72
N SER A 165 -0.65 28.63 -3.42
CA SER A 165 -0.50 28.11 -2.06
C SER A 165 0.76 27.28 -1.94
N TRP A 166 1.55 27.52 -0.89
CA TRP A 166 2.75 26.72 -0.63
C TRP A 166 2.92 26.48 0.86
N GLU A 167 3.03 25.21 1.24
CA GLU A 167 3.36 24.80 2.60
C GLU A 167 4.88 24.57 2.71
N ILE A 168 5.55 25.41 3.49
CA ILE A 168 6.98 25.25 3.75
C ILE A 168 7.21 24.04 4.67
N ASP A 169 7.93 23.05 4.16
CA ASP A 169 8.18 21.79 4.87
C ASP A 169 9.32 21.91 5.91
N PHE A 170 9.04 22.61 7.01
CA PHE A 170 9.98 22.78 8.15
C PHE A 170 10.28 21.47 8.88
N TRP A 171 9.28 20.59 8.97
CA TRP A 171 9.34 19.38 9.82
C TRP A 171 9.55 18.08 9.02
N GLY A 172 9.61 18.14 7.69
CA GLY A 172 9.81 16.97 6.83
C GLY A 172 8.53 16.17 6.56
N LYS A 173 7.34 16.73 6.83
CA LYS A 173 6.04 16.07 6.62
C LYS A 173 5.86 15.64 5.17
N ASN A 174 6.10 16.55 4.23
CA ASN A 174 5.88 16.29 2.80
C ASN A 174 6.99 15.39 2.23
N ARG A 175 8.24 15.57 2.67
CA ARG A 175 9.34 14.65 2.32
C ARG A 175 9.09 13.22 2.80
N ALA A 176 8.60 13.04 4.03
CA ALA A 176 8.26 11.72 4.54
C ALA A 176 7.08 11.10 3.81
N ALA A 177 6.06 11.89 3.44
CA ALA A 177 4.94 11.43 2.63
C ALA A 177 5.41 10.93 1.25
N LEU A 178 6.33 11.65 0.59
CA LEU A 178 6.94 11.21 -0.67
C LEU A 178 7.76 9.92 -0.47
N ALA A 179 8.57 9.84 0.58
CA ALA A 179 9.35 8.63 0.88
C ALA A 179 8.46 7.41 1.11
N ALA A 180 7.34 7.59 1.81
CA ALA A 180 6.33 6.55 2.01
C ALA A 180 5.66 6.12 0.70
N ALA A 181 5.27 7.08 -0.16
CA ALA A 181 4.68 6.79 -1.47
C ALA A 181 5.65 6.02 -2.38
N THR A 182 6.92 6.47 -2.41
CA THR A 182 7.98 5.81 -3.17
C THR A 182 8.22 4.38 -2.66
N SER A 183 8.20 4.17 -1.35
CA SER A 183 8.30 2.83 -0.77
C SER A 183 7.12 1.93 -1.16
N GLY A 184 5.90 2.51 -1.22
CA GLY A 184 4.71 1.83 -1.72
C GLY A 184 4.81 1.44 -3.21
N GLU A 185 5.40 2.30 -4.03
CA GLU A 185 5.70 2.00 -5.44
C GLU A 185 6.68 0.84 -5.57
N MET A 186 7.79 0.85 -4.82
CA MET A 186 8.74 -0.27 -4.83
C MET A 186 8.10 -1.57 -4.37
N ALA A 187 7.20 -1.52 -3.39
CA ALA A 187 6.43 -2.68 -2.95
C ALA A 187 5.51 -3.21 -4.05
N ALA A 188 4.81 -2.33 -4.78
CA ALA A 188 3.95 -2.74 -5.90
C ALA A 188 4.75 -3.42 -7.03
N VAL A 189 5.96 -2.94 -7.32
CA VAL A 189 6.87 -3.59 -8.29
C VAL A 189 7.27 -4.99 -7.81
N ALA A 190 7.58 -5.15 -6.52
CA ALA A 190 7.90 -6.46 -5.96
C ALA A 190 6.69 -7.42 -6.00
N GLU A 191 5.47 -6.93 -5.78
CA GLU A 191 4.23 -7.71 -5.88
C GLU A 191 3.95 -8.17 -7.32
N GLU A 192 4.26 -7.35 -8.33
CA GLU A 192 4.18 -7.73 -9.75
C GLU A 192 5.14 -8.88 -10.06
N ALA A 193 6.41 -8.75 -9.66
CA ALA A 193 7.41 -9.81 -9.82
C ALA A 193 7.01 -11.10 -9.09
N GLN A 194 6.44 -10.99 -7.88
CA GLN A 194 5.90 -12.14 -7.14
C GLN A 194 4.72 -12.78 -7.89
N THR A 195 3.82 -11.98 -8.45
CA THR A 195 2.66 -12.48 -9.22
C THR A 195 3.13 -13.28 -10.43
N ARG A 196 4.12 -12.77 -11.17
CA ARG A 196 4.78 -13.48 -12.27
C ARG A 196 5.38 -14.81 -11.81
N LEU A 197 6.09 -14.83 -10.69
CA LEU A 197 6.68 -16.05 -10.14
C LEU A 197 5.62 -17.07 -9.75
N VAL A 198 4.59 -16.66 -9.00
CA VAL A 198 3.48 -17.53 -8.59
C VAL A 198 2.76 -18.11 -9.80
N LEU A 199 2.43 -17.28 -10.80
CA LEU A 199 1.77 -17.73 -12.02
C LEU A 199 2.59 -18.80 -12.75
N SER A 200 3.88 -18.54 -13.00
CA SER A 200 4.76 -19.53 -13.66
C SER A 200 4.87 -20.82 -12.85
N SER A 201 4.98 -20.73 -11.52
CA SER A 201 5.11 -21.89 -10.63
C SER A 201 3.83 -22.72 -10.56
N SER A 202 2.67 -22.08 -10.58
CA SER A 202 1.37 -22.76 -10.64
C SER A 202 1.19 -23.51 -11.95
N ILE A 203 1.58 -22.92 -13.08
CA ILE A 203 1.52 -23.59 -14.39
C ILE A 203 2.42 -24.82 -14.40
N VAL A 204 3.67 -24.70 -13.94
CA VAL A 204 4.59 -25.84 -13.85
C VAL A 204 4.02 -26.96 -12.99
N THR A 205 3.46 -26.63 -11.82
CA THR A 205 2.85 -27.62 -10.91
C THR A 205 1.69 -28.37 -11.58
N VAL A 206 0.76 -27.65 -12.21
CA VAL A 206 -0.40 -28.27 -12.89
C VAL A 206 0.03 -29.09 -14.10
N TYR A 207 1.03 -28.60 -14.86
CA TYR A 207 1.58 -29.34 -16.00
C TYR A 207 2.26 -30.64 -15.57
N ALA A 208 3.05 -30.60 -14.49
CA ALA A 208 3.69 -31.79 -13.93
C ALA A 208 2.67 -32.82 -13.44
N GLU A 209 1.58 -32.36 -12.81
CA GLU A 209 0.47 -33.23 -12.41
C GLU A 209 -0.22 -33.87 -13.62
N LEU A 210 -0.48 -33.09 -14.68
CA LEU A 210 -1.05 -33.63 -15.92
C LEU A 210 -0.14 -34.70 -16.54
N ALA A 211 1.17 -34.43 -16.63
CA ALA A 211 2.14 -35.39 -17.13
C ALA A 211 2.14 -36.67 -16.28
N HIS A 212 2.08 -36.55 -14.95
CA HIS A 212 1.97 -37.68 -14.05
C HIS A 212 0.71 -38.52 -14.33
N LEU A 213 -0.46 -37.89 -14.47
CA LEU A 213 -1.71 -38.59 -14.76
C LEU A 213 -1.66 -39.36 -16.10
N TYR A 214 -0.99 -38.84 -17.13
CA TYR A 214 -0.78 -39.58 -18.37
C TYR A 214 0.07 -40.83 -18.16
N THR A 215 1.15 -40.75 -17.39
CA THR A 215 1.97 -41.93 -17.06
C THR A 215 1.19 -42.98 -16.26
N VAL A 216 0.35 -42.54 -15.32
CA VAL A 216 -0.53 -43.45 -14.56
C VAL A 216 -1.53 -44.13 -15.49
N ARG A 217 -2.14 -43.39 -16.43
CA ARG A 217 -3.05 -43.98 -17.42
C ARG A 217 -2.36 -45.04 -18.29
N GLU A 218 -1.15 -44.77 -18.75
CA GLU A 218 -0.38 -45.69 -19.59
C GLU A 218 -0.06 -46.99 -18.84
N THR A 219 0.46 -46.89 -17.62
CA THR A 219 0.75 -48.06 -16.77
C THR A 219 -0.51 -48.91 -16.47
N LEU A 220 -1.66 -48.26 -16.28
CA LEU A 220 -2.94 -48.97 -16.11
C LEU A 220 -3.37 -49.70 -17.38
N ASN A 221 -3.21 -49.08 -18.56
CA ASN A 221 -3.51 -49.72 -19.84
C ASN A 221 -2.62 -50.94 -20.10
N ASP A 222 -1.33 -50.83 -19.80
CA ASP A 222 -0.38 -51.94 -19.92
C ASP A 222 -0.79 -53.10 -19.01
N THR A 223 -1.14 -52.79 -17.75
CA THR A 223 -1.62 -53.78 -16.78
C THR A 223 -2.88 -54.50 -17.29
N LEU A 224 -3.83 -53.78 -17.89
CA LEU A 224 -5.01 -54.37 -18.51
C LEU A 224 -4.67 -55.23 -19.72
N HIS A 225 -3.73 -54.80 -20.56
CA HIS A 225 -3.27 -55.57 -21.72
C HIS A 225 -2.69 -56.91 -21.28
N TYR A 226 -1.78 -56.92 -20.30
CA TYR A 226 -1.21 -58.14 -19.77
C TYR A 226 -2.26 -59.05 -19.13
N THR A 227 -3.16 -58.49 -18.32
CA THR A 227 -4.24 -59.25 -17.68
C THR A 227 -5.14 -59.96 -18.70
N ASN A 228 -5.52 -59.27 -19.78
CA ASN A 228 -6.31 -59.86 -20.87
C ASN A 228 -5.55 -60.95 -21.63
N GLN A 229 -4.24 -60.79 -21.82
CA GLN A 229 -3.42 -61.80 -22.46
C GLN A 229 -3.32 -63.08 -21.62
N TYR A 230 -3.10 -62.95 -20.30
CA TYR A 230 -3.10 -64.10 -19.40
C TYR A 230 -4.45 -64.83 -19.37
N ALA A 231 -5.56 -64.09 -19.34
CA ALA A 231 -6.91 -64.66 -19.37
C ALA A 231 -7.21 -65.46 -20.65
N ARG A 232 -6.54 -65.18 -21.77
CA ARG A 232 -6.67 -65.94 -23.03
C ARG A 232 -5.87 -67.24 -23.06
N VAL A 233 -4.74 -67.30 -22.34
CA VAL A 233 -3.82 -68.45 -22.41
C VAL A 233 -4.18 -69.53 -21.39
N VAL A 234 -4.81 -69.17 -20.27
CA VAL A 234 -5.25 -70.14 -19.26
C VAL A 234 -6.64 -70.68 -19.65
N PRO A 235 -6.76 -71.94 -20.12
CA PRO A 235 -8.08 -72.52 -20.39
C PRO A 235 -8.88 -72.61 -19.10
N ALA A 236 -10.19 -72.35 -19.18
CA ALA A 236 -11.09 -72.49 -18.04
C ALA A 236 -11.06 -73.95 -17.55
N THR A 237 -10.31 -74.22 -16.49
CA THR A 237 -10.40 -75.47 -15.75
C THR A 237 -11.71 -75.44 -14.97
N THR A 238 -12.78 -75.96 -15.59
CA THR A 238 -13.99 -76.44 -14.91
C THR A 238 -13.73 -77.72 -14.14
#